data_AF-A0A2I0VWH0-F1
#
_entry.id   AF-A0A2I0VWH0-F1
#
_cell.length_a   1.000
_cell.length_b   1.000
_cell.length_c   1.000
_cell.angle_alpha   90.00
_cell.angle_beta   90.00
_cell.angle_gamma   90.00
#
_symmetry.space_group_name_H-M   'P 1'
#
loop_
_entity.id
_entity.type
_entity.pdbx_description
1 polymer ?
#
loop_
_entity_poly.entity_id
_entity_poly.type
_entity_poly.pdbx_seq_one_letter_code
_entity_poly.pdbx_strand_id
1 'polypeptide(L)'
;MLVMGGRLVFFFPVLREDVVTVAQFPEHPCFTLIASCEQILSLRYSRYLLTMVKTGHYTEEISELARKKHLDFRENHLKWMEEGNLHSAVFSSSDAQNTKSLFDRDSKPKYRGKYV
;
A
#
# COMPACT_ATOMS: atom_id res chain seq x y z
N MET A 1 -10.76 12.97 -10.66
CA MET A 1 -11.55 12.32 -9.59
C MET A 1 -12.45 11.25 -10.21
N LEU A 2 -12.77 10.17 -9.48
CA LEU A 2 -13.66 9.11 -10.01
C LEU A 2 -15.08 9.63 -10.24
N VAL A 3 -15.69 9.21 -11.34
CA VAL A 3 -17.11 9.45 -11.65
C VAL A 3 -18.02 8.55 -10.82
N MET A 4 -19.30 8.91 -10.67
CA MET A 4 -20.30 8.07 -10.01
C MET A 4 -20.40 6.70 -10.70
N GLY A 5 -20.48 5.61 -9.93
CA GLY A 5 -20.44 4.25 -10.44
C GLY A 5 -19.06 3.77 -10.90
N GLY A 6 -18.06 4.66 -10.96
CA GLY A 6 -16.68 4.29 -11.23
C GLY A 6 -16.10 3.39 -10.13
N ARG A 7 -15.15 2.52 -10.50
CA ARG A 7 -14.56 1.52 -9.60
C ARG A 7 -13.13 1.88 -9.20
N LEU A 8 -12.86 1.75 -7.91
CA LEU A 8 -11.52 1.78 -7.33
C LEU A 8 -11.11 0.34 -7.01
N VAL A 9 -10.04 -0.13 -7.66
CA VAL A 9 -9.52 -1.49 -7.49
C VAL A 9 -8.06 -1.42 -7.07
N PHE A 10 -7.70 -2.05 -5.96
CA PHE A 10 -6.33 -2.03 -5.45
C PHE A 10 -6.01 -3.25 -4.58
N PHE A 11 -4.73 -3.54 -4.41
CA PHE A 11 -4.25 -4.54 -3.46
C PHE A 11 -4.06 -3.93 -2.08
N PHE A 12 -4.64 -4.57 -1.06
CA PHE A 12 -4.49 -4.22 0.35
C PHE A 12 -3.66 -5.29 1.07
N PRO A 13 -2.43 -4.99 1.54
CA PRO A 13 -1.58 -5.96 2.20
C PRO A 13 -2.11 -6.29 3.59
N VAL A 14 -2.06 -7.58 3.97
CA VAL A 14 -2.51 -8.06 5.27
C VAL A 14 -1.47 -9.01 5.86
N LEU A 15 -1.20 -8.84 7.16
CA LEU A 15 -0.48 -9.81 7.96
C LEU A 15 -1.45 -10.93 8.33
N ARG A 16 -1.09 -12.17 8.03
CA ARG A 16 -1.84 -13.34 8.50
C ARG A 16 -1.39 -13.64 9.93
N GLU A 17 -2.30 -13.51 10.87
CA GLU A 17 -2.13 -13.98 12.24
C GLU A 17 -2.70 -15.40 12.36
N ASP A 18 -2.15 -16.20 13.29
CA ASP A 18 -2.61 -17.58 13.53
C ASP A 18 -4.05 -17.65 14.07
N VAL A 19 -4.54 -16.53 14.59
CA VAL A 19 -5.93 -16.37 15.06
C VAL A 19 -6.76 -15.81 13.92
N VAL A 20 -7.92 -16.41 13.65
CA VAL A 20 -8.83 -15.99 12.58
C VAL A 20 -9.36 -14.58 12.88
N THR A 21 -8.66 -13.56 12.40
CA THR A 21 -9.10 -12.17 12.44
C THR A 21 -9.78 -11.82 11.12
N VAL A 22 -10.97 -11.23 11.20
CA VAL A 22 -11.64 -10.67 10.02
C VAL A 22 -10.84 -9.45 9.60
N ALA A 23 -10.30 -9.46 8.39
CA ALA A 23 -9.54 -8.33 7.86
C ALA A 23 -10.41 -7.06 7.85
N GLN A 24 -9.99 -6.03 8.59
CA GLN A 24 -10.63 -4.72 8.55
C GLN A 24 -10.13 -3.96 7.32
N PHE A 25 -11.03 -3.76 6.36
CA PHE A 25 -10.74 -3.02 5.14
C PHE A 25 -10.97 -1.52 5.33
N PRO A 26 -10.27 -0.68 4.56
CA PRO A 26 -10.52 0.75 4.58
C PRO A 26 -11.95 1.05 4.14
N GLU A 27 -12.59 2.00 4.82
CA GLU A 27 -13.91 2.51 4.49
C GLU A 27 -13.83 3.98 4.03
N HIS A 28 -14.80 4.41 3.26
CA HIS A 28 -14.89 5.79 2.82
C HIS A 28 -16.36 6.17 2.56
N PRO A 29 -16.85 7.34 2.99
CA PRO A 29 -18.27 7.71 2.90
C PRO A 29 -18.82 7.71 1.46
N CYS A 30 -17.98 8.02 0.47
CA CYS A 30 -18.36 8.04 -0.95
C CYS A 30 -18.18 6.70 -1.68
N PHE A 31 -17.67 5.66 -1.03
CA PHE A 31 -17.37 4.36 -1.67
C PHE A 31 -17.98 3.20 -0.90
N THR A 32 -18.39 2.18 -1.63
CA THR A 32 -18.89 0.93 -1.04
C THR A 32 -18.04 -0.22 -1.55
N LEU A 33 -17.56 -1.07 -0.64
CA LEU A 33 -16.85 -2.31 -0.98
C LEU A 33 -17.85 -3.30 -1.60
N ILE A 34 -17.57 -3.79 -2.80
CA ILE A 34 -18.45 -4.73 -3.53
C ILE A 34 -17.83 -6.10 -3.75
N ALA A 35 -16.50 -6.19 -3.67
CA ALA A 35 -15.79 -7.47 -3.72
C ALA A 35 -14.45 -7.38 -2.98
N SER A 36 -14.08 -8.46 -2.34
CA SER A 36 -12.75 -8.70 -1.80
C SER A 36 -12.32 -10.13 -2.14
N CYS A 37 -11.06 -10.31 -2.51
CA CYS A 37 -10.49 -11.62 -2.81
C CYS A 37 -9.09 -11.69 -2.21
N GLU A 38 -8.85 -12.65 -1.33
CA GLU A 38 -7.52 -12.86 -0.74
C GLU A 38 -6.61 -13.62 -1.70
N GLN A 39 -5.39 -13.13 -1.85
CA GLN A 39 -4.27 -13.83 -2.43
C GLN A 39 -3.21 -14.08 -1.36
N ILE A 40 -2.99 -15.34 -1.01
CA ILE A 40 -1.93 -15.74 -0.09
C ILE A 40 -0.59 -15.64 -0.82
N LEU A 41 0.36 -14.90 -0.26
CA LEU A 41 1.71 -14.75 -0.80
C LEU A 41 2.71 -15.63 -0.05
N SER A 42 2.52 -15.79 1.26
CA SER A 42 3.32 -16.63 2.15
C SER A 42 2.51 -17.06 3.38
N LEU A 43 3.14 -17.78 4.30
CA LEU A 43 2.53 -18.11 5.59
C LEU A 43 2.16 -16.86 6.41
N ARG A 44 2.98 -15.80 6.35
CA ARG A 44 2.81 -14.58 7.15
C ARG A 44 2.08 -13.45 6.43
N TYR A 45 2.06 -13.47 5.10
CA TYR A 45 1.56 -12.35 4.30
C TYR A 45 0.53 -12.80 3.27
N SER A 46 -0.57 -12.06 3.20
CA SER A 46 -1.51 -12.09 2.10
C SER A 46 -1.79 -10.67 1.60
N ARG A 47 -2.50 -10.58 0.48
CA ARG A 47 -3.05 -9.32 -0.02
C ARG A 47 -4.47 -9.53 -0.49
N TYR A 48 -5.34 -8.57 -0.25
CA TYR A 48 -6.71 -8.59 -0.74
C TYR A 48 -6.81 -7.71 -1.98
N LEU A 49 -7.36 -8.24 -3.08
CA LEU A 49 -7.82 -7.41 -4.18
C LEU A 49 -9.19 -6.83 -3.78
N LEU A 50 -9.20 -5.56 -3.38
CA LEU A 50 -10.42 -4.85 -3.00
C LEU A 50 -11.00 -4.15 -4.23
N THR A 51 -12.31 -4.29 -4.41
CA THR A 51 -13.07 -3.55 -5.42
C THR A 51 -14.14 -2.73 -4.72
N MET A 52 -14.03 -1.41 -4.85
CA MET A 52 -15.00 -0.45 -4.34
C MET A 52 -15.67 0.28 -5.50
N VAL A 53 -16.93 0.64 -5.35
CA VAL A 53 -17.67 1.46 -6.30
C VAL A 53 -18.02 2.80 -5.67
N LYS A 54 -17.88 3.89 -6.44
CA LYS A 54 -18.25 5.23 -5.98
C LYS A 54 -19.76 5.39 -5.98
N THR A 55 -20.35 5.51 -4.80
CA THR A 55 -21.79 5.60 -4.55
C THR A 55 -22.23 6.97 -4.02
N GLY A 56 -21.30 7.80 -3.54
CA GLY A 56 -21.58 9.14 -3.04
C GLY A 56 -20.80 10.25 -3.73
N HIS A 57 -21.34 11.46 -3.69
CA HIS A 57 -20.61 12.67 -4.07
C HIS A 57 -19.57 13.02 -3.00
N TYR A 58 -18.46 13.64 -3.43
CA TYR A 58 -17.52 14.21 -2.48
C TYR A 58 -18.11 15.48 -1.90
N THR A 59 -17.96 15.66 -0.59
CA THR A 59 -18.19 16.97 0.04
C THR A 59 -17.11 17.95 -0.45
N GLU A 60 -17.37 19.24 -0.28
CA GLU A 60 -16.39 20.28 -0.61
C GLU A 60 -15.08 20.06 0.15
N GLU A 61 -15.17 19.78 1.45
CA GLU A 61 -14.02 19.45 2.31
C GLU A 61 -13.21 18.25 1.79
N ILE A 62 -13.86 17.13 1.45
CA ILE A 62 -13.17 15.95 0.90
C ILE A 62 -12.50 16.31 -0.43
N SER A 63 -13.15 17.13 -1.24
CA SER A 63 -12.64 17.54 -2.55
C SER A 63 -11.39 18.42 -2.42
N GLU A 64 -11.40 19.35 -1.47
CA GLU A 64 -10.26 20.20 -1.16
C GLU A 64 -9.08 19.41 -0.58
N LEU A 65 -9.36 18.50 0.36
CA LEU A 65 -8.34 17.64 0.95
C LEU A 65 -7.68 16.76 -0.12
N ALA A 66 -8.48 16.15 -1.00
CA ALA A 66 -7.99 15.34 -2.11
C ALA A 66 -7.14 16.17 -3.08
N ARG A 67 -7.55 17.42 -3.38
CA ARG A 67 -6.77 18.33 -4.22
C ARG A 67 -5.42 18.66 -3.59
N LYS A 68 -5.39 18.98 -2.29
CA LYS A 68 -4.14 19.26 -1.57
C LYS A 68 -3.21 18.04 -1.58
N LYS A 69 -3.72 16.87 -1.23
CA LYS A 69 -2.95 15.61 -1.28
C LYS A 69 -2.40 15.29 -2.67
N HIS A 70 -3.17 15.59 -3.73
CA HIS A 70 -2.71 15.41 -5.10
C HIS A 70 -1.55 16.36 -5.46
N LEU A 71 -1.61 17.62 -5.02
CA LEU A 71 -0.52 18.58 -5.22
C LEU A 71 0.73 18.17 -4.44
N ASP A 72 0.57 17.85 -3.15
CA ASP A 72 1.68 17.37 -2.30
C ASP A 72 2.37 16.15 -2.93
N PHE A 73 1.58 15.19 -3.44
CA PHE A 73 2.11 14.02 -4.13
C PHE A 73 2.88 14.40 -5.40
N ARG A 74 2.36 15.31 -6.24
CA ARG A 74 3.05 15.77 -7.45
C ARG A 74 4.39 16.43 -7.14
N GLU A 75 4.43 17.29 -6.13
CA GLU A 75 5.64 17.99 -5.73
C GLU A 75 6.69 17.01 -5.17
N ASN A 76 6.27 16.11 -4.26
CA ASN A 76 7.16 15.10 -3.70
C ASN A 76 7.67 14.13 -4.77
N HIS A 77 6.81 13.73 -5.71
CA HIS A 77 7.21 12.87 -6.82
C HIS A 77 8.27 13.54 -7.70
N LEU A 78 8.10 14.84 -8.02
CA LEU A 78 9.09 15.58 -8.79
C LEU A 78 10.45 15.64 -8.06
N LYS A 79 10.44 15.98 -6.76
CA LYS A 79 11.65 15.98 -5.94
C LYS A 79 12.35 14.62 -5.94
N TRP A 80 11.60 13.53 -5.79
CA TRP A 80 12.17 12.18 -5.81
C TRP A 80 12.76 11.79 -7.17
N MET A 81 12.20 12.28 -8.28
CA MET A 81 12.76 12.07 -9.61
C MET A 81 14.06 12.84 -9.81
N GLU A 82 14.18 14.03 -9.22
CA GLU A 82 15.38 14.89 -9.31
C GLU A 82 16.50 14.41 -8.37
N GLU A 83 16.18 14.01 -7.15
CA GLU A 83 17.14 13.56 -6.13
C GLU A 83 17.61 12.10 -6.35
N GLY A 84 16.97 11.36 -7.26
CA GLY A 84 17.49 10.11 -7.82
C GLY A 84 17.59 8.90 -6.88
N ASN A 85 17.05 8.97 -5.66
CA ASN A 85 17.26 7.91 -4.66
C ASN A 85 15.99 7.48 -3.91
N LEU A 86 14.95 7.12 -4.68
CA LEU A 86 13.70 6.60 -4.12
C LEU A 86 13.91 5.38 -3.21
N HIS A 87 14.87 4.51 -3.55
CA HIS A 87 15.16 3.33 -2.75
C HIS A 87 15.73 3.68 -1.37
N SER A 88 16.69 4.61 -1.26
CA SER A 88 17.20 4.99 0.06
C SER A 88 16.16 5.78 0.86
N ALA A 89 15.36 6.64 0.24
CA ALA A 89 14.32 7.39 0.95
C ALA A 89 13.24 6.48 1.56
N VAL A 90 12.88 5.38 0.88
CA VAL A 90 11.83 4.45 1.34
C VAL A 90 12.38 3.35 2.25
N PHE A 91 13.60 2.87 2.01
CA PHE A 91 14.20 1.73 2.72
C PHE A 91 15.39 2.11 3.60
N SER A 92 15.64 3.40 3.83
CA SER A 92 16.56 3.80 4.90
C SER A 92 15.92 3.40 6.21
N SER A 93 16.45 2.34 6.82
CA SER A 93 16.07 1.93 8.15
C SER A 93 16.25 3.10 9.11
N SER A 94 15.15 3.58 9.67
CA SER A 94 15.14 4.42 10.88
C SER A 94 15.88 3.74 12.05
N ASP A 95 16.13 2.42 11.94
CA ASP A 95 16.74 1.56 12.95
C ASP A 95 18.29 1.54 12.94
N ALA A 96 18.96 2.48 12.27
CA ALA A 96 20.42 2.58 12.33
C ALA A 96 20.97 3.06 13.70
N GLN A 97 20.16 3.01 14.77
CA GLN A 97 20.59 3.28 16.13
C GLN A 97 20.54 2.09 17.10
N ASN A 98 20.20 0.86 16.67
CA ASN A 98 20.27 -0.27 17.62
C ASN A 98 21.09 -1.47 17.12
N THR A 99 22.26 -1.62 17.75
CA THR A 99 23.13 -2.81 17.81
C THR A 99 23.75 -3.32 16.49
N LYS A 100 24.97 -2.88 16.23
CA LYS A 100 25.98 -3.72 15.55
C LYS A 100 26.27 -4.92 16.47
N SER A 101 25.56 -6.03 16.28
CA SER A 101 26.12 -7.34 16.59
C SER A 101 26.43 -8.06 15.27
N LEU A 102 27.67 -8.51 15.21
CA LEU A 102 28.36 -9.07 14.07
C LEU A 102 27.87 -10.52 13.88
N PHE A 103 26.81 -10.76 13.12
CA PHE A 103 26.49 -12.12 12.69
C PHE A 103 26.05 -12.18 11.22
N ASP A 104 26.99 -12.72 10.45
CA ASP A 104 26.84 -13.56 9.26
C ASP A 104 26.11 -12.99 8.03
N ARG A 105 26.90 -12.60 7.03
CA ARG A 105 26.44 -12.03 5.75
C ARG A 105 26.22 -13.07 4.65
N ASP A 106 26.37 -14.36 4.92
CA ASP A 106 26.37 -15.39 3.87
C ASP A 106 25.26 -16.44 4.02
N SER A 107 23.99 -16.02 4.02
CA SER A 107 22.87 -16.95 3.76
C SER A 107 21.56 -16.25 3.43
N LYS A 108 21.53 -15.39 2.40
CA LYS A 108 20.24 -14.99 1.80
C LYS A 108 20.04 -15.74 0.49
N PRO A 109 19.05 -16.64 0.38
CA PRO A 109 18.79 -17.36 -0.85
C PRO A 109 18.42 -16.37 -1.96
N LYS A 110 19.13 -16.47 -3.08
CA LYS A 110 18.90 -15.66 -4.28
C LYS A 110 17.51 -16.02 -4.82
N TYR A 111 16.57 -15.07 -4.77
CA TYR A 111 15.22 -15.27 -5.30
C TYR A 111 15.31 -15.63 -6.79
N ARG A 112 15.07 -16.91 -7.11
CA ARG A 112 15.00 -17.41 -8.48
C ARG A 112 13.53 -17.45 -8.85
N GLY A 113 13.05 -16.37 -9.47
CA GLY A 113 11.72 -16.34 -10.07
C GLY A 113 11.60 -17.51 -11.04
N LYS A 114 10.73 -18.47 -10.71
CA LYS A 114 10.33 -19.50 -11.67
C LYS A 114 9.29 -18.87 -12.58
N TYR A 115 9.68 -18.58 -13.81
CA TYR A 115 8.72 -18.37 -14.88
C TYR A 115 8.03 -19.72 -15.14
N VAL A 116 6.70 -19.69 -15.25
CA VAL A 116 5.87 -20.78 -15.75
C VAL A 116 6.06 -20.88 -17.26
#